data_AF-A0A1F4N9Z3-F1
#
_entry.id   AF-A0A1F4N9Z3-F1
#
_cell.length_a   1.000
_cell.length_b   1.000
_cell.length_c   1.000
_cell.angle_alpha   90.00
_cell.angle_beta   90.00
_cell.angle_gamma   90.00
#
_symmetry.space_group_name_H-M   'P 1'
#
loop_
_entity.id
_entity.type
_entity.pdbx_description
1 polymer ?
#
loop_
_entity_poly.entity_id
_entity_poly.type
_entity_poly.pdbx_seq_one_letter_code
_entity_poly.pdbx_strand_id
1 'polypeptide(L)'
;MADDLIVIRDIPFYSLCEHHLLPFFGKVHLAYIPRQNKVSGFSAITRLVDIFSRRLQIQERLTRQIANALMQFLDPRGVLVIVDAQQLCVSMRGTKKDSVRTVTRATRGEISPDCLPLLGFKTS
;
A
#
# COMPACT_ATOMS: atom_id res chain seq x y z
N MET A 1 12.93 -16.19 -18.33
CA MET A 1 13.19 -14.75 -18.53
C MET A 1 12.92 -14.09 -17.19
N ALA A 2 13.91 -13.46 -16.58
CA ALA A 2 13.68 -12.76 -15.32
C ALA A 2 12.85 -11.53 -15.65
N ASP A 3 11.60 -11.54 -15.22
CA ASP A 3 10.73 -10.40 -15.33
C ASP A 3 11.12 -9.44 -14.23
N ASP A 4 11.78 -8.34 -14.59
CA ASP A 4 12.35 -7.39 -13.62
C ASP A 4 11.25 -6.87 -12.68
N LEU A 5 11.29 -7.36 -11.44
CA LEU A 5 10.40 -6.94 -10.38
C LEU A 5 10.78 -5.52 -9.94
N ILE A 6 9.83 -4.59 -10.00
CA ILE A 6 10.04 -3.22 -9.56
C ILE A 6 9.43 -3.05 -8.17
N VAL A 7 10.23 -2.55 -7.24
CA VAL A 7 9.84 -2.35 -5.83
C VAL A 7 10.00 -0.89 -5.45
N ILE A 8 8.97 -0.32 -4.82
CA ILE A 8 8.96 1.04 -4.27
C ILE A 8 8.49 0.95 -2.83
N ARG A 9 9.24 1.55 -1.91
CA ARG A 9 9.00 1.44 -0.47
C ARG A 9 8.89 2.81 0.18
N ASP A 10 8.33 2.81 1.38
CA ASP A 10 8.34 3.95 2.29
C ASP A 10 7.64 5.19 1.72
N ILE A 11 6.60 5.01 0.90
CA ILE A 11 5.78 6.12 0.40
C ILE A 11 4.93 6.62 1.58
N PRO A 12 5.18 7.83 2.12
CA PRO A 12 4.41 8.32 3.25
C PRO A 12 2.97 8.61 2.81
N PHE A 13 2.02 8.36 3.70
CA PHE A 13 0.64 8.75 3.48
C PHE A 13 -0.03 9.18 4.78
N TYR A 14 -1.07 10.00 4.62
CA TYR A 14 -1.93 10.47 5.70
C TYR A 14 -3.39 10.33 5.27
N SER A 15 -4.25 9.90 6.18
CA SER A 15 -5.67 9.68 5.93
C SER A 15 -6.49 9.86 7.22
N LEU A 16 -7.82 9.82 7.09
CA LEU A 16 -8.76 9.95 8.20
C LEU A 16 -9.61 8.68 8.30
N CYS A 17 -9.70 8.10 9.49
CA CYS A 17 -10.52 6.93 9.74
C CYS A 17 -12.00 7.30 9.67
N GLU A 18 -12.79 6.59 8.84
CA GLU A 18 -14.21 6.90 8.67
C GLU A 18 -15.06 6.66 9.93
N HIS A 19 -14.63 5.78 10.84
CA HIS A 19 -15.39 5.45 12.06
C HIS A 19 -15.32 6.53 13.14
N HIS A 20 -14.21 7.25 13.23
CA HIS A 20 -13.93 8.17 14.35
C HIS A 20 -13.44 9.54 13.90
N LEU A 21 -13.27 9.74 12.59
CA LEU A 21 -12.72 10.97 12.00
C LEU A 21 -11.35 11.36 12.57
N LEU A 22 -10.61 10.36 13.06
CA LEU A 22 -9.26 10.53 13.59
C LEU A 22 -8.22 10.10 12.55
N PRO A 23 -7.04 10.77 12.52
CA PRO A 23 -6.00 10.42 11.58
C PRO A 23 -5.48 8.99 11.71
N PHE A 24 -5.11 8.41 10.58
CA PHE A 24 -4.17 7.31 10.51
C PHE A 24 -3.14 7.60 9.43
N PHE A 25 -1.90 7.21 9.69
CA PHE A 25 -0.76 7.57 8.85
C PHE A 25 0.30 6.49 8.92
N GLY A 26 1.13 6.44 7.90
CA GLY A 26 2.14 5.41 7.78
C GLY A 26 2.77 5.40 6.41
N LYS A 27 3.07 4.19 5.94
CA LYS A 27 3.82 3.95 4.71
C LYS A 27 3.07 2.99 3.81
N VAL A 28 3.14 3.27 2.52
CA VAL A 28 2.75 2.35 1.46
C VAL A 28 4.02 1.79 0.83
N HIS A 29 4.05 0.47 0.67
CA HIS A 29 5.07 -0.27 -0.04
C HIS A 29 4.40 -1.00 -1.18
N LEU A 30 5.04 -1.04 -2.34
CA LEU A 30 4.46 -1.63 -3.53
C LEU A 30 5.51 -2.32 -4.40
N ALA A 31 5.09 -3.40 -5.02
CA ALA A 31 5.87 -4.15 -5.98
C ALA A 31 5.01 -4.45 -7.21
N TYR A 32 5.58 -4.40 -8.40
CA TYR A 32 4.87 -4.78 -9.62
C TYR A 32 5.79 -5.40 -10.67
N ILE A 33 5.20 -6.19 -11.55
CA ILE A 33 5.88 -6.82 -12.68
C ILE A 33 5.39 -6.14 -13.98
N PRO A 34 6.22 -5.34 -14.66
CA PRO A 34 5.80 -4.62 -15.85
C PRO A 34 5.46 -5.57 -17.01
N ARG A 35 4.57 -5.11 -17.90
CA ARG A 35 4.40 -5.65 -19.26
C ARG A 35 5.28 -4.85 -20.21
N GLN A 36 6.04 -5.54 -21.08
CA GLN A 36 6.73 -4.93 -22.23
C GLN A 36 7.65 -3.73 -21.88
N ASN A 37 8.42 -3.81 -20.78
CA ASN A 37 9.34 -2.74 -20.31
C ASN A 37 8.70 -1.36 -20.06
N LYS A 38 7.37 -1.26 -19.92
CA LYS A 38 6.72 -0.02 -19.49
C LYS A 38 6.95 0.21 -18.00
N VAL A 39 7.97 1.02 -17.69
CA VAL A 39 8.21 1.56 -16.36
C VAL A 39 7.48 2.90 -16.26
N SER A 40 6.59 3.03 -15.27
CA SER A 40 5.95 4.32 -15.00
C SER A 40 6.80 5.21 -14.10
N GLY A 41 6.67 6.52 -14.29
CA GLY A 41 7.34 7.50 -13.45
C GLY A 41 6.87 7.43 -11.99
N PHE A 42 7.83 7.43 -11.06
CA PHE A 42 7.58 7.36 -9.61
C PHE A 42 6.55 8.40 -9.13
N SER A 43 6.55 9.61 -9.71
CA SER A 43 5.63 10.69 -9.38
C SER A 43 4.16 10.37 -9.64
N ALA A 44 3.84 9.50 -10.61
CA ALA A 44 2.47 9.09 -10.88
C ALA A 44 1.95 8.14 -9.79
N ILE A 45 2.81 7.24 -9.32
CA ILE A 45 2.48 6.25 -8.29
C ILE A 45 2.27 6.93 -6.93
N THR A 46 3.15 7.84 -6.54
CA THR A 46 2.98 8.59 -5.27
C THR A 46 1.72 9.44 -5.28
N ARG A 47 1.41 10.09 -6.42
CA ARG A 47 0.18 10.85 -6.60
C ARG A 47 -1.07 9.97 -6.52
N LEU A 48 -1.02 8.74 -7.04
CA LEU A 48 -2.10 7.77 -6.92
C LEU A 48 -2.38 7.42 -5.46
N VAL A 49 -1.33 7.18 -4.65
CA VAL A 49 -1.47 6.95 -3.21
C VAL A 49 -2.18 8.13 -2.52
N ASP A 50 -1.74 9.36 -2.81
CA ASP A 50 -2.35 10.60 -2.30
C ASP A 50 -3.84 10.72 -2.63
N ILE A 51 -4.24 10.41 -3.87
CA ILE A 51 -5.63 10.51 -4.32
C ILE A 51 -6.57 9.62 -3.50
N PHE A 52 -6.11 8.43 -3.11
CA PHE A 52 -6.90 7.49 -2.31
C PHE A 52 -6.79 7.76 -0.80
N SER A 53 -5.65 8.25 -0.31
CA SER A 53 -5.44 8.51 1.11
C SER A 53 -6.14 9.77 1.61
N ARG A 54 -6.31 10.79 0.77
CA ARG A 54 -6.95 12.08 1.14
C ARG A 54 -8.48 12.01 1.19
N ARG A 55 -9.02 11.01 1.88
CA ARG A 55 -10.46 10.74 2.05
C ARG A 55 -10.73 10.14 3.42
N LEU A 56 -12.00 10.09 3.82
CA LEU A 56 -12.43 9.18 4.88
C LEU A 56 -12.23 7.74 4.41
N GLN A 57 -11.53 6.94 5.20
CA GLN A 57 -11.06 5.63 4.77
C GLN A 57 -11.12 4.55 5.86
N ILE A 58 -11.11 3.32 5.35
CA ILE A 58 -10.71 2.10 6.05
C ILE A 58 -9.40 1.62 5.41
N GLN A 59 -8.41 1.21 6.21
CA GLN A 59 -7.08 0.86 5.71
C GLN A 59 -7.10 -0.29 4.69
N GLU A 60 -7.95 -1.30 4.92
CA GLU A 60 -8.19 -2.44 4.03
C GLU A 60 -8.79 -2.00 2.68
N ARG A 61 -9.62 -0.96 2.70
CA ARG A 61 -10.21 -0.38 1.48
C ARG A 61 -9.16 0.43 0.71
N LEU A 62 -8.43 1.30 1.40
CA LEU A 62 -7.31 2.06 0.84
C LEU A 62 -6.31 1.14 0.12
N THR A 63 -5.88 0.06 0.79
CA THR A 63 -4.93 -0.91 0.23
C THR A 63 -5.44 -1.55 -1.06
N ARG A 64 -6.71 -1.97 -1.08
CA ARG A 64 -7.34 -2.57 -2.28
C ARG A 64 -7.53 -1.56 -3.41
N GLN A 65 -7.90 -0.33 -3.09
CA GLN A 65 -8.08 0.73 -4.08
C GLN A 65 -6.76 1.06 -4.79
N ILE A 66 -5.67 1.19 -4.04
CA ILE A 66 -4.33 1.41 -4.61
C ILE A 66 -3.95 0.24 -5.52
N ALA A 67 -4.09 -1.00 -5.07
CA ALA A 67 -3.76 -2.17 -5.88
C ALA A 67 -4.58 -2.26 -7.18
N ASN A 68 -5.90 -2.01 -7.10
CA ASN A 68 -6.78 -2.01 -8.27
C ASN A 68 -6.42 -0.90 -9.26
N ALA A 69 -6.14 0.30 -8.76
CA ALA A 69 -5.77 1.42 -9.59
C ALA A 69 -4.41 1.18 -10.27
N LEU A 70 -3.42 0.62 -9.58
CA LEU A 70 -2.15 0.25 -10.19
C LEU A 70 -2.34 -0.78 -11.32
N MET A 71 -3.21 -1.78 -11.14
CA MET A 71 -3.56 -2.70 -12.23
C MET A 71 -4.17 -1.98 -13.43
N GLN A 72 -5.09 -1.05 -13.20
CA GLN A 72 -5.78 -0.34 -14.26
C GLN A 72 -4.88 0.67 -15.01
N PHE A 73 -4.03 1.41 -14.30
CA PHE A 73 -3.22 2.47 -14.88
C PHE A 73 -1.89 1.97 -15.47
N LEU A 74 -1.28 0.97 -14.84
CA LEU A 74 0.03 0.45 -15.28
C LEU A 74 -0.10 -0.76 -16.23
N ASP A 75 -1.26 -1.42 -16.25
CA ASP A 75 -1.45 -2.74 -16.88
C ASP A 75 -0.27 -3.70 -16.63
N PRO A 76 0.14 -3.93 -15.37
CA PRO A 76 1.23 -4.83 -15.07
C PRO A 76 0.74 -6.28 -15.15
N ARG A 77 1.66 -7.24 -15.10
CA ARG A 77 1.28 -8.65 -14.92
C ARG A 77 0.76 -8.93 -13.52
N GLY A 78 1.35 -8.29 -12.52
CA GLY A 78 0.88 -8.38 -11.14
C GLY A 78 1.37 -7.22 -10.29
N VAL A 79 0.65 -6.96 -9.19
CA VAL A 79 1.00 -5.95 -8.19
C VAL A 79 0.78 -6.48 -6.79
N LEU A 80 1.66 -6.08 -5.87
CA LEU A 80 1.51 -6.25 -4.43
C LEU A 80 1.55 -4.86 -3.82
N VAL A 81 0.58 -4.55 -2.97
CA VAL A 81 0.54 -3.33 -2.17
C VAL A 81 0.45 -3.73 -0.71
N ILE A 82 1.30 -3.12 0.11
CA ILE A 82 1.30 -3.25 1.55
C ILE A 82 1.18 -1.86 2.16
N VAL A 83 0.26 -1.71 3.10
CA VAL A 83 0.09 -0.49 3.88
C VAL A 83 0.37 -0.83 5.33
N ASP A 84 1.37 -0.17 5.90
CA ASP A 84 1.72 -0.25 7.32
C ASP A 84 1.46 1.10 7.97
N ALA A 85 0.51 1.14 8.91
CA ALA A 85 0.02 2.38 9.47
C ALA A 85 -0.30 2.29 10.97
N GLN A 86 -0.16 3.45 11.62
CA GLN A 86 -0.64 3.69 12.97
C GLN A 86 -2.01 4.36 12.89
N GLN A 87 -2.96 3.90 13.70
CA GLN A 87 -4.31 4.46 13.74
C GLN A 87 -4.54 5.20 15.06
N LEU A 88 -4.73 6.52 15.00
CA LEU A 88 -4.93 7.31 16.23
C LEU A 88 -6.25 6.98 16.94
N CYS A 89 -7.24 6.44 16.23
CA CYS A 89 -8.45 5.91 16.87
C CYS A 89 -8.19 4.72 17.81
N VAL A 90 -7.05 4.02 17.65
CA VAL A 90 -6.58 2.94 18.53
C VAL A 90 -5.56 3.46 19.55
N SER A 91 -4.67 4.36 19.13
CA SER A 91 -3.64 4.93 20.02
C SER A 91 -4.24 5.86 21.08
N MET A 92 -5.15 6.75 20.69
CA MET A 92 -5.67 7.80 21.58
C MET A 92 -6.91 7.36 22.38
N ARG A 93 -7.56 6.26 22.00
CA ARG A 93 -8.80 5.77 22.64
C ARG A 93 -8.59 4.39 23.25
N GLY A 94 -9.23 4.13 24.41
CA GLY A 94 -9.17 2.82 25.06
C GLY A 94 -7.83 2.53 25.72
N THR A 95 -7.23 1.36 25.43
CA THR A 95 -6.04 0.83 26.13
C THR A 95 -4.71 1.53 25.82
N LYS A 96 -4.73 2.63 25.05
CA LYS A 96 -3.57 3.49 24.74
C LYS A 96 -2.35 2.71 24.22
N LYS A 97 -2.58 1.85 23.23
CA LYS A 97 -1.52 1.01 22.65
C LYS A 97 -0.78 1.76 21.54
N ASP A 98 0.05 2.73 21.93
CA ASP A 98 0.80 3.58 20.99
C ASP A 98 1.71 2.78 20.04
N SER A 99 2.13 1.57 20.44
CA SER A 99 2.98 0.70 19.64
C SER A 99 2.24 -0.15 18.60
N VAL A 100 0.90 -0.15 18.59
CA VAL A 100 0.14 -1.00 17.66
C VAL A 100 0.14 -0.40 16.26
N ARG A 101 0.66 -1.17 15.32
CA ARG A 101 0.61 -0.90 13.89
C ARG A 101 -0.26 -1.93 13.20
N THR A 102 -1.04 -1.48 12.23
CA THR A 102 -1.86 -2.36 11.40
C THR A 102 -1.20 -2.50 10.05
N VAL A 103 -1.00 -3.73 9.60
CA VAL A 103 -0.45 -4.04 8.29
C VAL A 103 -1.53 -4.71 7.44
N THR A 104 -1.80 -4.14 6.29
CA THR A 104 -2.76 -4.68 5.31
C THR A 104 -2.06 -4.92 3.99
N ARG A 105 -2.44 -5.98 3.27
CA ARG A 105 -1.88 -6.30 1.96
C ARG A 105 -2.98 -6.56 0.93
N ALA A 106 -2.71 -6.20 -0.32
CA ALA A 106 -3.55 -6.57 -1.45
C ALA A 106 -2.67 -6.97 -2.65
N THR A 107 -3.00 -8.11 -3.25
CA THR A 107 -2.31 -8.67 -4.41
C THR A 107 -3.25 -8.74 -5.60
N ARG A 108 -2.76 -8.46 -6.81
CA ARG A 108 -3.49 -8.66 -8.07
C ARG A 108 -2.56 -9.27 -9.12
N GLY A 109 -3.16 -10.01 -10.06
CA GLY A 109 -2.43 -10.62 -11.17
C GLY A 109 -1.38 -11.63 -10.73
N GLU A 110 -0.38 -11.82 -11.57
CA GLU A 110 0.71 -12.77 -11.41
C GLU A 110 1.87 -12.11 -10.66
N ILE A 111 1.80 -12.07 -9.33
CA ILE A 111 2.93 -11.67 -8.50
C ILE A 111 3.09 -12.66 -7.34
N SER A 112 4.31 -13.20 -7.19
CA SER A 112 4.59 -14.15 -6.12
C SER A 112 4.68 -13.43 -4.76
N PRO A 113 4.15 -14.01 -3.67
CA PRO A 113 4.42 -13.53 -2.32
C PRO A 113 5.91 -13.56 -1.94
N ASP A 114 6.78 -14.22 -2.72
CA ASP A 114 8.23 -14.23 -2.51
C ASP A 114 8.88 -12.84 -2.58
N CYS A 115 8.18 -11.82 -3.07
CA CYS A 115 8.64 -10.43 -3.03
C CYS A 115 8.44 -9.75 -1.66
N LEU A 116 7.76 -10.39 -0.70
CA LEU A 116 7.55 -9.85 0.66
C LEU A 116 8.86 -9.43 1.37
N PRO A 117 9.96 -10.22 1.34
CA PRO A 117 11.22 -9.83 1.98
C PRO A 117 11.82 -8.57 1.39
N LEU A 118 11.65 -8.35 0.07
CA LEU A 118 12.10 -7.12 -0.59
C LEU A 118 11.34 -5.90 -0.08
N LEU A 119 10.10 -6.07 0.37
CA LEU A 119 9.30 -5.02 0.99
C LEU A 119 9.57 -4.87 2.49
N GLY A 120 10.46 -5.67 3.08
CA GLY A 120 10.75 -5.67 4.52
C GLY A 120 9.79 -6.51 5.36
N PHE A 121 8.99 -7.38 4.73
CA PHE A 121 8.02 -8.25 5.40
C PHE A 121 8.43 -9.72 5.30
N LYS A 122 8.15 -10.52 6.33
CA LYS A 122 8.44 -11.95 6.31
C LYS A 122 7.39 -12.70 5.47
N THR A 123 7.84 -13.70 4.71
CA THR A 123 6.99 -14.78 4.19
C THR A 123 6.63 -15.68 5.37
N SER A 124 5.35 -15.68 5.75
CA SER A 124 4.78 -16.59 6.76
C SER A 124 4.63 -18.00 6.20
#